data_AF-A0A3B8WEP8-F1
#
_entry.id   AF-A0A3B8WEP8-F1
#
_cell.length_a   1.000
_cell.length_b   1.000
_cell.length_c   1.000
_cell.angle_alpha   90.00
_cell.angle_beta   90.00
_cell.angle_gamma   90.00
#
_symmetry.space_group_name_H-M   'P 1'
#
loop_
_entity.id
_entity.type
_entity.pdbx_description
1 polymer ?
#
loop_
_entity_poly.entity_id
_entity_poly.type
_entity_poly.pdbx_seq_one_letter_code
_entity_poly.pdbx_strand_id
1 'polypeptide(L)'
;MRFQAPESLSEQIAQHLGQRIVVRDLKPGERIQELKVAGDLNVSRGSVREALLILERRHLVEIYPRRGAVVSELTIGSVNA
;
A
#
# COMPACT_ATOMS: atom_id res chain seq x y z
N MET A 1 6.49 -28.61 13.39
CA MET A 1 5.99 -27.33 13.97
C MET A 1 5.97 -26.28 12.87
N ARG A 2 4.86 -25.57 12.66
CA ARG A 2 4.81 -24.39 11.79
C ARG A 2 4.93 -23.15 12.67
N PHE A 3 5.87 -22.27 12.37
CA PHE A 3 5.96 -20.95 12.97
C PHE A 3 5.10 -19.99 12.12
N GLN A 4 4.10 -19.36 12.74
CA GLN A 4 3.35 -18.24 12.17
C GLN A 4 3.60 -17.03 13.05
N ALA A 5 4.32 -16.03 12.53
CA ALA A 5 4.42 -14.74 13.19
C ALA A 5 3.09 -13.97 13.00
N PRO A 6 2.64 -13.20 13.99
CA PRO A 6 1.52 -12.29 13.81
C PRO A 6 1.83 -11.28 12.71
N GLU A 7 0.79 -10.87 11.98
CA GLU A 7 0.93 -9.92 10.88
C GLU A 7 1.46 -8.58 11.39
N SER A 8 2.50 -8.06 10.74
CA SER A 8 3.10 -6.77 11.10
C SER A 8 2.11 -5.63 10.90
N LEU A 9 2.29 -4.51 11.63
CA LEU A 9 1.45 -3.33 11.42
C LEU A 9 1.54 -2.82 9.96
N SER A 10 2.72 -2.89 9.34
CA SER A 10 2.92 -2.49 7.95
C SER A 10 2.12 -3.37 6.98
N GLU A 11 2.05 -4.67 7.25
CA GLU A 11 1.27 -5.63 6.47
C GLU A 11 -0.23 -5.37 6.63
N GLN A 12 -0.70 -5.10 7.85
CA GLN A 12 -2.10 -4.72 8.10
C GLN A 12 -2.49 -3.44 7.36
N ILE A 13 -1.62 -2.41 7.37
CA ILE A 13 -1.82 -1.16 6.62
C ILE A 13 -1.84 -1.45 5.10
N ALA A 14 -0.91 -2.27 4.61
CA ALA A 14 -0.85 -2.65 3.20
C ALA A 14 -2.13 -3.39 2.78
N GLN A 15 -2.63 -4.31 3.60
CA GLN A 15 -3.88 -5.00 3.35
C GLN A 15 -5.06 -4.01 3.29
N HIS A 16 -5.15 -3.09 4.25
CA HIS A 16 -6.21 -2.06 4.28
C HIS A 16 -6.20 -1.18 3.01
N LEU A 17 -5.05 -0.62 2.65
CA LEU A 17 -4.92 0.24 1.47
C LEU A 17 -5.10 -0.56 0.17
N GLY A 18 -4.57 -1.78 0.10
CA GLY A 18 -4.72 -2.68 -1.05
C GLY A 18 -6.18 -3.02 -1.32
N GLN A 19 -6.97 -3.29 -0.28
CA GLN A 19 -8.42 -3.51 -0.42
C GLN A 19 -9.10 -2.27 -1.02
N ARG A 20 -8.78 -1.07 -0.52
CA ARG A 20 -9.31 0.20 -1.06
C ARG A 20 -8.94 0.43 -2.52
N ILE A 21 -7.76 0.01 -2.96
CA ILE A 21 -7.35 0.06 -4.37
C ILE A 21 -8.20 -0.92 -5.20
N VAL A 22 -8.33 -2.17 -4.74
CA VAL A 22 -9.05 -3.24 -5.46
C VAL A 22 -10.53 -2.89 -5.64
N VAL A 23 -11.19 -2.35 -4.61
CA VAL A 23 -12.59 -1.92 -4.69
C VAL A 23 -12.78 -0.53 -5.34
N ARG A 24 -11.69 0.09 -5.81
CA ARG A 24 -11.64 1.41 -6.46
C ARG A 24 -12.05 2.61 -5.59
N ASP A 25 -12.00 2.46 -4.26
CA ASP A 25 -12.07 3.59 -3.32
C ASP A 25 -10.86 4.51 -3.45
N LEU A 26 -9.69 3.93 -3.75
CA LEU A 26 -8.50 4.64 -4.22
C LEU A 26 -8.37 4.39 -5.72
N LYS A 27 -8.40 5.45 -6.52
CA LYS A 27 -8.48 5.34 -7.99
C LYS A 27 -7.09 5.22 -8.62
N PRO A 28 -6.94 4.54 -9.76
CA PRO A 28 -5.70 4.61 -10.54
C PRO A 28 -5.25 6.06 -10.79
N GLY A 29 -3.95 6.30 -10.63
CA GLY A 29 -3.36 7.64 -10.69
C GLY A 29 -3.55 8.49 -9.42
N GLU A 30 -4.33 8.03 -8.43
CA GLU A 30 -4.50 8.74 -7.17
C GLU A 30 -3.22 8.68 -6.32
N ARG A 31 -2.88 9.82 -5.71
CA ARG A 31 -1.69 9.95 -4.87
C ARG A 31 -2.00 9.56 -3.42
N ILE A 32 -1.25 8.60 -2.89
CA ILE A 32 -1.25 8.22 -1.48
C ILE A 32 -0.08 8.91 -0.76
N GLN A 33 -0.41 9.81 0.17
CA GLN A 33 0.58 10.57 0.93
C GLN A 33 0.83 9.92 2.29
N GLU A 34 2.09 9.55 2.58
CA GLU A 34 2.49 8.88 3.83
C GLU A 34 1.97 9.60 5.08
N LEU A 35 2.15 10.93 5.14
CA LEU A 35 1.74 11.75 6.29
C LEU A 35 0.22 11.77 6.49
N LYS A 36 -0.55 11.81 5.40
CA LYS A 36 -2.01 11.81 5.45
C LYS A 36 -2.51 10.48 6.02
N VAL A 37 -2.04 9.37 5.43
CA VAL A 37 -2.41 8.02 5.89
C VAL A 37 -1.98 7.79 7.34
N ALA A 38 -0.78 8.24 7.72
CA ALA A 38 -0.29 8.13 9.09
C ALA A 38 -1.21 8.86 10.08
N GLY A 39 -1.70 10.05 9.73
CA GLY A 39 -2.69 10.80 10.51
C GLY A 39 -4.05 10.09 10.57
N ASP A 40 -4.57 9.67 9.41
CA ASP A 40 -5.89 9.03 9.30
C ASP A 40 -5.97 7.71 10.10
N LEU A 41 -4.87 6.95 10.13
CA LEU A 41 -4.79 5.67 10.82
C LEU A 41 -4.20 5.77 12.23
N ASN A 42 -3.77 6.96 12.67
CA ASN A 42 -3.06 7.19 13.94
C ASN A 42 -1.84 6.26 14.13
N VAL A 43 -0.97 6.18 13.13
CA VAL A 43 0.24 5.34 13.11
C VAL A 43 1.49 6.15 12.74
N SER A 44 2.66 5.53 12.86
CA SER A 44 3.90 6.18 12.45
C SER A 44 4.02 6.30 10.92
N ARG A 45 4.65 7.38 10.44
CA ARG A 45 4.98 7.54 9.02
C ARG A 45 5.87 6.41 8.49
N GLY A 46 6.76 5.87 9.33
CA GLY A 46 7.65 4.75 8.96
C GLY A 46 6.87 3.49 8.62
N SER A 47 5.89 3.12 9.45
CA SER A 47 5.02 1.96 9.20
C SER A 47 4.22 2.10 7.92
N VAL A 48 3.74 3.31 7.62
CA VAL A 48 3.06 3.60 6.34
C VAL A 48 4.00 3.47 5.15
N ARG A 49 5.25 3.96 5.27
CA ARG A 49 6.23 3.80 4.20
C ARG A 49 6.50 2.32 3.90
N GLU A 50 6.71 1.51 4.93
CA GLU A 50 6.89 0.06 4.76
C GLU A 50 5.66 -0.60 4.10
N ALA A 51 4.45 -0.19 4.51
CA ALA A 51 3.21 -0.64 3.87
C ALA A 51 3.14 -0.29 2.38
N LEU A 52 3.56 0.93 2.00
CA LEU A 52 3.62 1.35 0.60
C LEU A 52 4.67 0.56 -0.19
N LEU A 53 5.83 0.22 0.40
CA LEU A 53 6.84 -0.64 -0.22
C LEU A 53 6.33 -2.08 -0.43
N ILE A 54 5.45 -2.57 0.44
CA ILE A 54 4.76 -3.87 0.24
C ILE A 54 3.79 -3.78 -0.93
N LEU A 55 3.01 -2.69 -1.03
CA LEU A 55 2.09 -2.48 -2.14
C LEU A 55 2.79 -2.28 -3.48
N GLU A 56 3.94 -1.62 -3.50
CA GLU A 56 4.77 -1.45 -4.70
C GLU A 56 5.27 -2.79 -5.22
N ARG A 57 5.76 -3.65 -4.32
CA ARG A 57 6.15 -5.04 -4.65
C ARG A 57 4.98 -5.88 -5.18
N ARG A 58 3.74 -5.51 -4.88
CA ARG A 58 2.51 -6.14 -5.39
C ARG A 58 1.96 -5.44 -6.65
N HIS A 59 2.67 -4.46 -7.20
CA HIS A 59 2.26 -3.66 -8.36
C HIS A 59 0.92 -2.94 -8.19
N LEU A 60 0.54 -2.62 -6.94
CA LEU A 60 -0.68 -1.86 -6.65
C LEU A 60 -0.41 -0.35 -6.61
N VAL A 61 0.84 0.05 -6.38
CA VAL A 61 1.28 1.44 -6.41
C VAL A 61 2.67 1.54 -7.03
N GLU A 62 3.04 2.75 -7.45
CA GLU A 62 4.39 3.15 -7.83
C GLU A 62 4.89 4.23 -6.88
N ILE A 63 6.11 4.13 -6.36
CA ILE A 63 6.68 5.13 -5.45
C ILE A 63 7.55 6.11 -6.21
N TYR A 64 7.20 7.39 -6.09
CA TYR A 64 7.92 8.49 -6.71
C TYR A 64 8.62 9.36 -5.65
N PRO A 65 9.92 9.68 -5.83
CA PRO A 65 10.65 10.55 -4.91
C PRO A 65 9.94 11.88 -4.68
N ARG A 66 9.73 12.26 -3.41
CA ARG A 66 9.02 13.49 -2.97
C ARG A 66 7.54 13.59 -3.38
N ARG A 67 7.02 12.62 -4.13
CA ARG A 67 5.61 12.51 -4.50
C ARG A 67 4.88 11.44 -3.70
N GLY A 68 5.57 10.47 -3.10
CA GLY A 68 4.92 9.37 -2.38
C GLY A 68 4.43 8.30 -3.35
N ALA A 69 3.46 7.49 -2.93
CA ALA A 69 2.93 6.42 -3.76
C ALA A 69 1.79 6.93 -4.66
N VAL A 70 1.71 6.41 -5.89
CA VAL A 70 0.63 6.64 -6.83
C VAL A 70 -0.01 5.29 -7.15
N VAL A 71 -1.33 5.19 -7.08
CA VAL A 71 -2.06 3.95 -7.39
C VAL A 71 -1.84 3.57 -8.85
N SER A 72 -1.39 2.34 -9.07
CA SER A 72 -1.11 1.82 -10.41
C SER A 72 -2.39 1.61 -11.21
N GLU A 73 -2.30 1.69 -12.53
CA GLU A 73 -3.35 1.17 -13.41
C GLU A 73 -3.31 -0.37 -13.35
N LEU A 74 -4.39 -0.99 -12.85
CA LEU A 74 -4.57 -2.43 -12.91
C LEU A 74 -4.73 -2.84 -14.38
N THR A 75 -3.66 -3.30 -15.00
CA THR A 75 -3.69 -3.91 -16.32
C THR A 75 -3.79 -5.42 -16.16
N ILE A 76 -4.42 -6.11 -17.13
CA ILE A 76 -4.65 -7.57 -17.05
C ILE A 76 -3.34 -8.36 -16.87
N GLY A 77 -2.20 -7.80 -17.28
CA GLY A 77 -0.87 -8.41 -17.11
C GLY A 77 -0.22 -8.24 -15.72
N SER A 78 -0.81 -7.46 -14.81
CA SER A 78 -0.25 -7.24 -13.45
C SER A 78 -0.69 -8.30 -12.43
N VAL A 79 -1.65 -9.14 -12.80
CA VAL A 79 -2.19 -10.20 -11.95
C VAL A 79 -1.50 -11.51 -12.34
N ASN A 80 -0.50 -11.91 -11.55
CA ASN A 80 0.28 -13.14 -11.63
C ASN A 80 1.53 -13.10 -12.54
N ALA A 81 2.69 -12.92 -11.90
CA ALA A 81 3.96 -13.53 -12.28
C ALA A 81 4.55 -14.23 -11.05
#